data_AF-A0A813FXZ6-F1
#
_entry.id   AF-A0A813FXZ6-F1
#
_cell.length_a   1.000
_cell.length_b   1.000
_cell.length_c   1.000
_cell.angle_alpha   90.00
_cell.angle_beta   90.00
_cell.angle_gamma   90.00
#
_symmetry.space_group_name_H-M   'P 1'
#
loop_
_entity.id
_entity.type
_entity.pdbx_description
1 polymer ?
#
loop_
_entity_poly.entity_id
_entity_poly.type
_entity_poly.pdbx_seq_one_letter_code
_entity_poly.pdbx_strand_id
1 'polypeptide(L)'
;MYQGLETFVEQVSIVDEKAWFNKRLPLDVRVQRVKLRHGARCRDWRDTMEDSNVQAFPDWPLKGPRAASWCIDYLNKQPGGPQDHHQLWKTQSKIQNSDWGISEHDTLMQILQHASSYDQLDVCNLASFEVLLRRAQTIEYCYIEKSREISNVGQGKFGPRLSFEEQTAFMGVVRSDMYMVAPALLSHIKDTVKEDAELSKNLRLAREERANANKAGNKNKNKKGDDE
;
A
#
# COMPACT_ATOMS: atom_id res chain seq x y z
N MET A 1 19.28 33.07 -5.33
CA MET A 1 20.07 32.73 -6.53
C MET A 1 19.33 31.57 -7.19
N TYR A 2 18.45 31.84 -8.15
CA TYR A 2 17.67 30.80 -8.83
C TYR A 2 18.60 30.13 -9.84
N GLN A 3 18.98 28.88 -9.60
CA GLN A 3 19.62 28.04 -10.62
C GLN A 3 18.56 27.77 -11.69
N GLY A 4 18.78 28.31 -12.89
CA GLY A 4 17.90 28.10 -14.03
C GLY A 4 17.85 26.62 -14.38
N LEU A 5 16.65 26.05 -14.38
CA LEU A 5 16.41 24.76 -15.02
C LEU A 5 16.65 24.94 -16.52
N GLU A 6 17.64 24.23 -17.05
CA GLU A 6 17.77 24.04 -18.50
C GLU A 6 16.57 23.20 -18.96
N THR A 7 15.53 23.85 -19.46
CA THR A 7 14.47 23.18 -20.18
C THR A 7 14.97 22.82 -21.58
N PHE A 8 15.17 21.53 -21.82
CA PHE A 8 15.40 21.02 -23.17
C PHE A 8 14.09 21.11 -23.97
N VAL A 9 14.05 22.05 -24.91
CA VAL A 9 13.00 22.13 -25.93
C VAL A 9 13.63 21.84 -27.27
N GLU A 10 13.54 20.59 -27.74
CA GLU A 10 13.90 20.24 -29.10
C GLU A 10 12.70 20.51 -30.01
N GLN A 11 12.79 21.52 -30.86
CA GLN A 11 11.84 21.71 -31.95
C GLN A 11 12.10 20.63 -33.00
N VAL A 12 11.32 19.55 -32.94
CA VAL A 12 11.38 18.50 -33.96
C VAL A 12 10.56 18.97 -35.16
N SER A 13 11.19 19.10 -36.33
CA SER A 13 10.45 19.38 -37.56
C SER A 13 9.48 18.21 -37.82
N ILE A 14 8.23 18.54 -38.13
CA ILE A 14 7.01 17.69 -38.16
C ILE A 14 7.04 16.48 -39.15
N VAL A 15 8.20 15.93 -39.50
CA VAL A 15 8.30 15.03 -40.66
C VAL A 15 8.04 13.56 -40.33
N ASP A 16 8.19 13.11 -39.09
CA ASP A 16 7.91 11.69 -38.76
C ASP A 16 7.40 11.49 -37.32
N GLU A 17 6.07 11.53 -37.20
CA GLU A 17 5.32 11.21 -35.97
C GLU A 17 5.72 9.83 -35.41
N LYS A 18 5.94 8.82 -36.27
CA LYS A 18 6.37 7.49 -35.83
C LYS A 18 7.77 7.53 -35.26
N ALA A 19 8.71 8.24 -35.90
CA ALA A 19 10.06 8.40 -35.36
C ALA A 19 10.06 9.09 -34.00
N TRP A 20 9.19 10.09 -33.78
CA TRP A 20 9.04 10.75 -32.47
C TRP A 20 8.47 9.79 -31.40
N PHE A 21 7.36 9.09 -31.68
CA PHE A 21 6.79 8.08 -30.77
C PHE A 21 7.74 6.89 -30.51
N ASN A 22 8.73 6.70 -31.38
CA ASN A 22 9.77 5.68 -31.26
C ASN A 22 11.08 6.22 -30.69
N LYS A 23 11.27 7.54 -30.57
CA LYS A 23 12.48 8.16 -30.01
C LYS A 23 12.46 7.91 -28.51
N ARG A 24 13.26 6.94 -28.04
CA ARG A 24 13.61 6.79 -26.63
C ARG A 24 14.52 7.96 -26.24
N LEU A 25 13.94 9.16 -26.08
CA LEU A 25 14.53 10.11 -25.14
C LEU A 25 14.57 9.40 -23.77
N PRO A 26 15.48 9.75 -22.84
CA PRO A 26 15.39 9.28 -21.46
C PRO A 26 14.14 9.91 -20.84
N LEU A 27 12.96 9.44 -21.26
CA LEU A 27 11.69 9.76 -20.67
C LEU A 27 11.82 9.30 -19.22
N ASP A 28 11.46 10.20 -18.35
CA ASP A 28 11.32 9.94 -16.93
C ASP A 28 10.67 8.56 -16.73
N VAL A 29 11.31 7.69 -15.96
CA VAL A 29 10.84 6.31 -15.74
C VAL A 29 9.45 6.24 -15.09
N ARG A 30 8.91 7.38 -14.67
CA ARG A 30 7.55 7.58 -14.17
C ARG A 30 6.51 7.63 -15.29
N VAL A 31 6.91 7.68 -16.56
CA VAL A 31 6.02 7.79 -17.73
C VAL A 31 6.21 6.59 -18.65
N GLN A 32 5.13 5.89 -18.97
CA GLN A 32 5.16 4.78 -19.91
C GLN A 32 5.11 5.29 -21.36
N ARG A 33 5.49 4.41 -22.28
CA ARG A 33 5.33 4.70 -23.71
C ARG A 33 3.85 4.86 -24.04
N VAL A 34 3.51 5.94 -24.75
CA VAL A 34 2.15 6.21 -25.18
C VAL A 34 1.67 5.15 -26.18
N LYS A 35 0.59 4.47 -25.82
CA LYS A 35 -0.21 3.59 -26.67
C LYS A 35 -1.48 4.30 -27.11
N LEU A 36 -1.81 4.15 -28.38
CA LEU A 36 -3.03 4.68 -28.98
C LEU A 36 -3.90 3.52 -29.44
N ARG A 37 -5.21 3.60 -29.19
CA ARG A 37 -6.21 2.69 -29.75
C ARG A 37 -7.27 3.54 -30.46
N HIS A 38 -7.49 3.26 -31.74
CA HIS A 38 -8.40 4.03 -32.60
C HIS A 38 -8.14 5.56 -32.58
N GLY A 39 -6.87 5.97 -32.55
CA GLY A 39 -6.48 7.38 -32.56
C GLY A 39 -6.61 8.11 -31.22
N ALA A 40 -7.07 7.44 -30.16
CA ALA A 40 -7.14 8.00 -28.81
C ALA A 40 -6.11 7.34 -27.87
N ARG A 41 -5.64 8.09 -26.86
CA ARG A 41 -4.79 7.54 -25.79
C ARG A 41 -5.56 6.48 -25.03
N CYS A 42 -5.06 5.26 -25.10
CA CYS A 42 -5.67 4.11 -24.45
C CYS A 42 -4.63 3.00 -24.35
N ARG A 43 -4.46 2.51 -23.13
CA ARG A 43 -3.67 1.35 -22.77
C ARG A 43 -4.58 0.39 -22.02
N ASP A 44 -4.55 -0.88 -22.39
CA ASP A 44 -5.27 -1.89 -21.62
C ASP A 44 -4.59 -2.06 -20.26
N TRP A 45 -5.39 -2.32 -19.22
CA TRP A 45 -4.87 -2.49 -17.87
C TRP A 45 -3.75 -3.55 -17.81
N ARG A 46 -3.93 -4.67 -18.50
CA ARG A 46 -2.95 -5.78 -18.53
C ARG A 46 -1.58 -5.36 -19.05
N ASP A 47 -1.57 -4.47 -20.04
CA ASP A 47 -0.33 -3.94 -20.62
C ASP A 47 0.43 -3.02 -19.65
N THR A 48 -0.22 -2.52 -18.59
CA THR A 48 0.38 -1.60 -17.61
C THR A 48 1.58 -2.24 -16.93
N MET A 49 1.47 -3.49 -16.49
CA MET A 49 2.59 -4.17 -15.80
C MET A 49 3.65 -4.66 -16.78
N GLU A 50 3.23 -5.17 -17.95
CA GLU A 50 4.18 -5.65 -18.97
C GLU A 50 5.16 -4.55 -19.40
N ASP A 51 4.70 -3.30 -19.45
CA ASP A 51 5.52 -2.15 -19.81
C ASP A 51 6.09 -1.39 -18.59
N SER A 52 5.79 -1.81 -17.35
CA SER A 52 6.32 -1.18 -16.14
C SER A 52 7.74 -1.66 -15.86
N ASN A 53 8.61 -0.75 -15.44
CA ASN A 53 9.98 -1.08 -15.04
C ASN A 53 10.32 -0.40 -13.72
N VAL A 54 10.27 -1.15 -12.62
CA VAL A 54 10.54 -0.62 -11.29
C VAL A 54 11.99 -0.18 -11.17
N GLN A 55 12.23 1.13 -11.08
CA GLN A 55 13.56 1.69 -10.87
C GLN A 55 13.78 2.01 -9.39
N ALA A 56 14.97 1.70 -8.87
CA ALA A 56 15.37 2.14 -7.55
C ALA A 56 15.72 3.64 -7.55
N PHE A 57 15.13 4.38 -6.62
CA PHE A 57 15.44 5.79 -6.37
C PHE A 57 16.18 5.92 -5.03
N PRO A 58 17.44 6.41 -5.01
CA PRO A 58 18.18 6.61 -3.77
C PRO A 58 17.52 7.60 -2.80
N ASP A 59 16.74 8.54 -3.34
CA ASP A 59 16.04 9.61 -2.65
C ASP A 59 14.54 9.31 -2.46
N TRP A 60 14.14 8.03 -2.46
CA TRP A 60 12.73 7.65 -2.29
C TRP A 60 12.17 8.18 -0.95
N PRO A 61 11.09 8.98 -0.96
CA PRO A 61 10.67 9.74 0.22
C PRO A 61 9.91 8.92 1.26
N LEU A 62 9.49 7.69 0.94
CA LEU A 62 8.65 6.86 1.80
C LEU A 62 9.47 5.79 2.51
N LYS A 63 9.23 5.61 3.81
CA LYS A 63 9.86 4.56 4.61
C LYS A 63 9.26 3.18 4.32
N GLY A 64 10.07 2.15 4.51
CA GLY A 64 9.67 0.76 4.31
C GLY A 64 9.68 0.32 2.84
N PRO A 65 9.39 -0.97 2.59
CA PRO A 65 9.45 -1.54 1.25
C PRO A 65 8.38 -0.94 0.33
N ARG A 66 8.69 -0.82 -0.96
CA ARG A 66 7.72 -0.40 -1.99
C ARG A 66 6.69 -1.50 -2.20
N ALA A 67 5.44 -1.09 -2.29
CA ALA A 67 4.28 -1.98 -2.43
C ALA A 67 3.58 -1.80 -3.77
N ALA A 68 3.80 -0.68 -4.48
CA ALA A 68 3.08 -0.37 -5.70
C ALA A 68 3.18 -1.49 -6.74
N SER A 69 4.37 -1.97 -7.06
CA SER A 69 4.55 -3.05 -8.04
C SER A 69 3.81 -4.33 -7.66
N TRP A 70 3.85 -4.70 -6.38
CA TRP A 70 3.12 -5.86 -5.87
C TRP A 70 1.60 -5.67 -6.02
N CYS A 71 1.08 -4.47 -5.74
CA CYS A 71 -0.34 -4.15 -5.92
C CYS A 71 -0.77 -4.26 -7.38
N ILE A 72 0.03 -3.74 -8.30
CA ILE A 72 -0.25 -3.84 -9.75
C ILE A 72 -0.23 -5.31 -10.20
N ASP A 73 0.76 -6.08 -9.76
CA ASP A 73 0.84 -7.53 -10.03
C ASP A 73 -0.39 -8.28 -9.49
N TYR A 74 -0.81 -7.96 -8.27
CA TYR A 74 -1.99 -8.54 -7.65
C TYR A 74 -3.25 -8.27 -8.48
N LEU A 75 -3.46 -7.01 -8.88
CA LEU A 75 -4.60 -6.60 -9.69
C LEU A 75 -4.58 -7.21 -11.10
N ASN A 76 -3.41 -7.44 -11.69
CA ASN A 76 -3.28 -8.07 -13.00
C ASN A 76 -3.57 -9.57 -13.02
N LYS A 77 -3.43 -10.26 -11.89
CA LYS A 77 -3.86 -11.66 -11.76
C LYS A 77 -5.38 -11.81 -11.82
N GLN A 78 -6.12 -10.75 -11.47
CA GLN A 78 -7.57 -10.73 -11.52
C GLN A 78 -8.06 -10.20 -12.89
N PRO A 79 -9.20 -10.70 -13.40
CA PRO A 79 -9.82 -10.10 -14.57
C PRO A 79 -10.35 -8.70 -14.24
N GLY A 80 -10.28 -7.77 -15.21
CA GLY A 80 -11.03 -6.50 -15.12
C GLY A 80 -10.33 -5.28 -14.50
N GLY A 81 -9.20 -5.47 -13.82
CA GLY A 81 -8.38 -4.38 -13.31
C GLY A 81 -8.91 -3.74 -12.00
N PRO A 82 -8.46 -2.51 -11.65
CA PRO A 82 -8.71 -1.86 -10.36
C PRO A 82 -10.19 -1.69 -10.00
N GLN A 83 -11.01 -1.28 -10.98
CA GLN A 83 -12.44 -1.04 -10.74
C GLN A 83 -13.21 -2.34 -10.49
N ASP A 84 -12.95 -3.36 -11.30
CA ASP A 84 -13.55 -4.67 -11.12
C ASP A 84 -13.06 -5.32 -9.82
N HIS A 85 -11.79 -5.09 -9.45
CA HIS A 85 -11.27 -5.49 -8.15
C HIS A 85 -12.05 -4.86 -6.99
N HIS A 86 -12.33 -3.55 -7.02
CA HIS A 86 -13.15 -2.91 -5.97
C HIS A 86 -14.53 -3.56 -5.84
N GLN A 87 -15.22 -3.81 -6.97
CA GLN A 87 -16.55 -4.43 -6.95
C GLN A 87 -16.49 -5.88 -6.45
N LEU A 88 -15.46 -6.62 -6.85
CA LEU A 88 -15.23 -8.00 -6.43
C LEU A 88 -14.95 -8.08 -4.93
N TRP A 89 -14.00 -7.29 -4.45
CA TRP A 89 -13.60 -7.20 -3.05
C TRP A 89 -14.80 -6.85 -2.16
N LYS A 90 -15.58 -5.84 -2.56
CA LYS A 90 -16.79 -5.41 -1.83
C LYS A 90 -17.86 -6.50 -1.79
N THR A 91 -18.14 -7.14 -2.93
CA THR A 91 -19.13 -8.22 -3.04
C THR A 91 -18.73 -9.43 -2.18
N GLN A 92 -17.48 -9.87 -2.30
CA GLN A 92 -16.96 -11.05 -1.58
C GLN A 92 -16.86 -10.81 -0.07
N SER A 93 -16.52 -9.58 0.33
CA SER A 93 -16.42 -9.20 1.74
C SER A 93 -17.75 -8.76 2.37
N LYS A 94 -18.86 -8.77 1.60
CA LYS A 94 -20.21 -8.33 2.02
C LYS A 94 -20.19 -6.93 2.65
N ILE A 95 -19.42 -6.02 2.04
CA ILE A 95 -19.25 -4.65 2.51
C ILE A 95 -20.33 -3.74 1.91
N GLN A 96 -20.87 -2.85 2.72
CA GLN A 96 -21.86 -1.86 2.30
C GLN A 96 -21.19 -0.56 1.85
N ASN A 97 -21.85 0.22 0.99
CA ASN A 97 -21.34 1.53 0.54
C ASN A 97 -21.16 2.54 1.67
N SER A 98 -21.93 2.39 2.74
CA SER A 98 -21.86 3.23 3.94
C SER A 98 -20.71 2.85 4.88
N ASP A 99 -20.05 1.71 4.65
CA ASP A 99 -18.94 1.28 5.48
C ASP A 99 -17.73 2.22 5.27
N TRP A 100 -16.87 2.31 6.28
CA TRP A 100 -15.74 3.24 6.28
C TRP A 100 -14.77 3.00 5.11
N GLY A 101 -14.35 4.08 4.45
CA GLY A 101 -13.32 4.03 3.42
C GLY A 101 -13.75 3.41 2.08
N ILE A 102 -15.00 2.98 1.91
CA ILE A 102 -15.44 2.28 0.68
C ILE A 102 -15.52 3.21 -0.52
N SER A 103 -16.09 4.41 -0.36
CA SER A 103 -16.11 5.44 -1.40
C SER A 103 -14.71 5.95 -1.74
N GLU A 104 -13.84 6.02 -0.72
CA GLU A 104 -12.43 6.38 -0.91
C GLU A 104 -11.72 5.31 -1.71
N HIS A 105 -11.87 4.02 -1.37
CA HIS A 105 -11.28 2.91 -2.10
C HIS A 105 -11.74 2.89 -3.56
N ASP A 106 -13.03 3.10 -3.84
CA ASP A 106 -13.54 3.22 -5.19
C ASP A 106 -12.81 4.33 -5.97
N THR A 107 -12.72 5.51 -5.37
CA THR A 107 -12.02 6.67 -5.95
C THR A 107 -10.53 6.36 -6.20
N LEU A 108 -9.85 5.70 -5.26
CA LEU A 108 -8.44 5.31 -5.41
C LEU A 108 -8.25 4.35 -6.59
N MET A 109 -9.16 3.39 -6.78
CA MET A 109 -9.13 2.47 -7.92
C MET A 109 -9.43 3.18 -9.25
N GLN A 110 -10.33 4.17 -9.27
CA GLN A 110 -10.57 5.00 -10.46
C GLN A 110 -9.33 5.82 -10.83
N ILE A 111 -8.69 6.47 -9.85
CA ILE A 111 -7.45 7.22 -10.06
C ILE A 111 -6.36 6.31 -10.63
N LEU A 112 -6.21 5.11 -10.07
CA LEU A 112 -5.24 4.13 -10.55
C LEU A 112 -5.50 3.70 -12.00
N GLN A 113 -6.77 3.45 -12.34
CA GLN A 113 -7.19 3.08 -13.69
C GLN A 113 -6.87 4.19 -14.69
N HIS A 114 -7.20 5.44 -14.38
CA HIS A 114 -6.93 6.58 -15.26
C HIS A 114 -5.44 6.85 -15.42
N ALA A 115 -4.68 6.86 -14.33
CA ALA A 115 -3.25 7.09 -14.37
C ALA A 115 -2.52 6.04 -15.20
N SER A 116 -2.95 4.78 -15.12
CA SER A 116 -2.33 3.69 -15.85
C SER A 116 -2.81 3.62 -17.30
N SER A 117 -4.10 3.76 -17.56
CA SER A 117 -4.68 3.48 -18.89
C SER A 117 -4.79 4.70 -19.80
N TYR A 118 -5.07 5.88 -19.22
CA TYR A 118 -5.28 7.12 -19.95
C TYR A 118 -4.01 7.99 -19.93
N ASP A 119 -3.50 8.32 -18.74
CA ASP A 119 -2.28 9.12 -18.59
C ASP A 119 -1.02 8.31 -18.91
N GLN A 120 -1.10 6.98 -18.79
CA GLN A 120 -0.04 6.02 -19.10
C GLN A 120 1.24 6.30 -18.31
N LEU A 121 1.05 6.45 -17.01
CA LEU A 121 2.12 6.62 -16.03
C LEU A 121 2.62 5.27 -15.55
N ASP A 122 3.92 5.18 -15.25
CA ASP A 122 4.47 4.04 -14.53
C ASP A 122 4.25 4.27 -13.03
N VAL A 123 3.05 3.91 -12.59
CA VAL A 123 2.57 4.09 -11.21
C VAL A 123 3.46 3.40 -10.19
N CYS A 124 4.21 2.37 -10.59
CA CYS A 124 5.19 1.74 -9.71
C CYS A 124 6.24 2.76 -9.27
N ASN A 125 6.73 3.60 -10.17
CA ASN A 125 7.80 4.59 -9.96
C ASN A 125 7.34 5.92 -9.36
N LEU A 126 6.05 6.07 -9.07
CA LEU A 126 5.48 7.29 -8.51
C LEU A 126 5.29 7.17 -7.00
N ALA A 127 5.99 8.03 -6.25
CA ALA A 127 5.82 8.11 -4.80
C ALA A 127 4.38 8.48 -4.40
N SER A 128 3.68 9.29 -5.21
CA SER A 128 2.26 9.61 -5.00
C SER A 128 1.39 8.35 -5.07
N PHE A 129 1.60 7.49 -6.06
CA PHE A 129 0.87 6.23 -6.21
C PHE A 129 1.24 5.20 -5.16
N GLU A 130 2.46 5.19 -4.68
CA GLU A 130 2.85 4.39 -3.51
C GLU A 130 2.02 4.78 -2.28
N VAL A 131 1.80 6.09 -2.02
CA VAL A 131 0.92 6.54 -0.92
C VAL A 131 -0.53 6.10 -1.15
N LEU A 132 -1.07 6.31 -2.35
CA LEU A 132 -2.45 5.94 -2.69
C LEU A 132 -2.69 4.43 -2.55
N LEU A 133 -1.75 3.60 -3.02
CA LEU A 133 -1.83 2.16 -2.92
C LEU A 133 -1.66 1.66 -1.48
N ARG A 134 -0.80 2.29 -0.68
CA ARG A 134 -0.73 2.00 0.78
C ARG A 134 -2.03 2.36 1.50
N ARG A 135 -2.70 3.43 1.06
CA ARG A 135 -4.02 3.81 1.58
C ARG A 135 -5.10 2.78 1.21
N ALA A 136 -5.13 2.32 -0.04
CA ALA A 136 -6.03 1.25 -0.47
C ALA A 136 -5.80 -0.04 0.35
N GLN A 137 -4.54 -0.48 0.48
CA GLN A 137 -4.16 -1.64 1.31
C GLN A 137 -4.61 -1.47 2.78
N THR A 138 -4.53 -0.26 3.34
CA THR A 138 -4.98 0.04 4.70
C THR A 138 -6.49 -0.16 4.84
N ILE A 139 -7.26 0.36 3.87
CA ILE A 139 -8.72 0.21 3.85
C ILE A 139 -9.07 -1.28 3.76
N GLU A 140 -8.46 -2.00 2.83
CA GLU A 140 -8.70 -3.44 2.68
C GLU A 140 -8.32 -4.24 3.94
N TYR A 141 -7.19 -3.92 4.55
CA TYR A 141 -6.73 -4.56 5.78
C TYR A 141 -7.73 -4.40 6.93
N CYS A 142 -8.43 -3.26 7.04
CA CYS A 142 -9.48 -3.09 8.05
C CYS A 142 -10.62 -4.10 7.93
N TYR A 143 -10.84 -4.70 6.76
CA TYR A 143 -11.91 -5.65 6.51
C TYR A 143 -11.44 -7.12 6.46
N ILE A 144 -10.14 -7.38 6.67
CA ILE A 144 -9.60 -8.75 6.60
C ILE A 144 -10.24 -9.67 7.65
N GLU A 145 -10.48 -9.17 8.86
CA GLU A 145 -11.10 -9.94 9.95
C GLU A 145 -12.60 -10.17 9.70
N LYS A 146 -13.31 -9.17 9.15
CA LYS A 146 -14.74 -9.29 8.83
C LYS A 146 -15.02 -10.46 7.89
N SER A 147 -14.12 -10.74 6.94
CA SER A 147 -14.27 -11.89 6.05
C SER A 147 -13.91 -13.23 6.69
N ARG A 148 -12.98 -13.25 7.65
CA ARG A 148 -12.73 -14.45 8.48
C ARG A 148 -13.98 -14.84 9.24
N GLU A 149 -14.69 -13.87 9.82
CA GLU A 149 -15.96 -14.10 10.51
C GLU A 149 -17.04 -14.65 9.57
N ILE A 150 -17.21 -14.06 8.38
CA ILE A 150 -18.18 -14.53 7.38
C ILE A 150 -17.91 -15.98 6.97
N SER A 151 -16.63 -16.35 6.81
CA SER A 151 -16.22 -17.72 6.45
C SER A 151 -16.54 -18.73 7.54
N ASN A 152 -16.56 -18.31 8.81
CA ASN A 152 -16.90 -19.15 9.96
C ASN A 152 -18.42 -19.32 10.13
N VAL A 153 -19.23 -18.30 9.81
CA VAL A 153 -20.70 -18.34 9.98
C VAL A 153 -21.39 -19.27 8.96
N GLY A 154 -20.78 -19.52 7.79
CA GLY A 154 -21.31 -20.46 6.79
C GLY A 154 -21.05 -21.94 7.09
N GLN A 155 -20.26 -22.26 8.13
CA GLN A 155 -19.94 -23.64 8.50
C GLN A 155 -20.92 -24.16 9.55
N GLY A 156 -21.98 -24.81 9.07
CA GLY A 156 -23.00 -25.45 9.92
C GLY A 156 -22.42 -26.51 10.88
N LYS A 157 -23.18 -26.79 11.95
CA LYS A 157 -22.87 -27.62 13.14
C LYS A 157 -22.55 -29.12 12.90
N PHE A 158 -22.01 -29.54 11.76
CA PHE A 158 -21.78 -30.97 11.46
C PHE A 158 -20.32 -31.30 11.12
N GLY A 159 -19.61 -31.86 12.12
CA GLY A 159 -18.34 -32.60 12.00
C GLY A 159 -17.08 -31.88 12.55
N PRO A 160 -15.99 -32.62 12.85
CA PRO A 160 -14.70 -32.02 13.19
C PRO A 160 -14.08 -31.47 11.90
N ARG A 161 -14.35 -30.20 11.59
CA ARG A 161 -13.79 -29.54 10.41
C ARG A 161 -12.69 -28.60 10.87
N LEU A 162 -11.54 -28.71 10.20
CA LEU A 162 -10.40 -27.82 10.35
C LEU A 162 -10.87 -26.36 10.26
N SER A 163 -10.34 -25.49 11.10
CA SER A 163 -10.54 -24.04 11.02
C SER A 163 -10.15 -23.54 9.63
N PHE A 164 -10.65 -22.36 9.24
CA PHE A 164 -10.26 -21.75 7.97
C PHE A 164 -8.72 -21.61 7.83
N GLU A 165 -8.04 -21.28 8.93
CA GLU A 165 -6.58 -21.15 8.98
C GLU A 165 -5.89 -22.50 8.81
N GLU A 166 -6.41 -23.54 9.46
CA GLU A 166 -5.90 -24.91 9.33
C GLU A 166 -6.09 -25.44 7.90
N GLN A 167 -7.25 -25.24 7.28
CA GLN A 167 -7.50 -25.60 5.88
C GLN A 167 -6.50 -24.92 4.94
N THR A 168 -6.26 -23.62 5.15
CA THR A 168 -5.31 -22.82 4.36
C THR A 168 -3.88 -23.33 4.54
N ALA A 169 -3.49 -23.65 5.78
CA ALA A 169 -2.18 -24.20 6.09
C ALA A 169 -1.95 -25.57 5.43
N PHE A 170 -2.96 -26.45 5.42
CA PHE A 170 -2.89 -27.75 4.75
C PHE A 170 -2.78 -27.64 3.24
N MET A 171 -3.45 -26.65 2.63
CA MET A 171 -3.39 -26.44 1.19
C MET A 171 -2.06 -25.83 0.73
N GLY A 172 -1.27 -25.26 1.65
CA GLY A 172 -0.06 -24.50 1.29
C GLY A 172 -0.35 -23.25 0.42
N VAL A 173 -1.62 -22.94 0.21
CA VAL A 173 -2.08 -21.76 -0.53
C VAL A 173 -2.29 -20.68 0.50
N VAL A 174 -1.36 -19.74 0.62
CA VAL A 174 -1.60 -18.55 1.43
C VAL A 174 -2.69 -17.76 0.72
N ARG A 175 -3.92 -17.78 1.25
CA ARG A 175 -5.03 -16.95 0.74
C ARG A 175 -4.77 -15.48 1.04
N SER A 176 -3.79 -14.91 0.35
CA SER A 176 -3.65 -13.47 0.16
C SER A 176 -4.53 -13.00 -1.01
N ASP A 177 -5.23 -13.90 -1.70
CA ASP A 177 -5.77 -13.65 -3.05
C ASP A 177 -7.02 -12.75 -3.09
N MET A 178 -7.62 -12.43 -1.93
CA MET A 178 -8.85 -11.64 -1.86
C MET A 178 -8.63 -10.20 -1.39
N TYR A 179 -7.48 -9.94 -0.75
CA TYR A 179 -7.11 -8.61 -0.28
C TYR A 179 -5.79 -8.19 -0.91
N MET A 180 -5.80 -7.03 -1.54
CA MET A 180 -4.58 -6.40 -1.99
C MET A 180 -3.85 -5.84 -0.76
N VAL A 181 -3.02 -6.66 -0.12
CA VAL A 181 -2.12 -6.25 0.99
C VAL A 181 -0.74 -6.88 0.78
N ALA A 182 0.27 -6.04 0.49
CA ALA A 182 1.61 -6.49 0.20
C ALA A 182 2.28 -7.12 1.43
N PRO A 183 2.74 -8.38 1.38
CA PRO A 183 3.31 -9.07 2.53
C PRO A 183 4.55 -8.37 3.12
N ALA A 184 5.43 -7.85 2.26
CA ALA A 184 6.64 -7.15 2.70
C ALA A 184 6.31 -5.87 3.47
N LEU A 185 5.31 -5.10 2.99
CA LEU A 185 4.84 -3.91 3.67
C LEU A 185 4.17 -4.28 5.00
N LEU A 186 3.33 -5.31 5.01
CA LEU A 186 2.66 -5.76 6.23
C LEU A 186 3.67 -6.23 7.30
N SER A 187 4.74 -6.93 6.90
CA SER A 187 5.83 -7.30 7.81
C SER A 187 6.50 -6.07 8.40
N HIS A 188 6.89 -5.11 7.55
CA HIS A 188 7.51 -3.87 8.00
C HIS A 188 6.63 -3.06 8.97
N ILE A 189 5.32 -2.99 8.70
CA ILE A 189 4.36 -2.33 9.60
C ILE A 189 4.30 -3.07 10.95
N LYS A 190 4.24 -4.40 10.95
CA LYS A 190 4.23 -5.19 12.19
C LYS A 190 5.47 -4.95 13.04
N ASP A 191 6.64 -4.92 12.40
CA ASP A 191 7.91 -4.67 13.09
C ASP A 191 7.95 -3.25 13.67
N THR A 192 7.54 -2.25 12.89
CA THR A 192 7.47 -0.85 13.35
C THR A 192 6.52 -0.68 14.53
N VAL A 193 5.32 -1.26 14.46
CA VAL A 193 4.33 -1.19 15.55
C VAL A 193 4.84 -1.89 16.81
N LYS A 194 5.57 -3.00 16.65
CA LYS A 194 6.19 -3.71 17.78
C LYS A 194 7.27 -2.85 18.44
N GLU A 195 8.17 -2.25 17.66
CA GLU A 195 9.21 -1.35 18.16
C GLU A 195 8.61 -0.16 18.93
N ASP A 196 7.55 0.47 18.40
CA ASP A 196 6.86 1.59 19.04
C ASP A 196 6.18 1.17 20.37
N ALA A 197 5.62 -0.04 20.42
CA ALA A 197 5.00 -0.58 21.63
C ALA A 197 6.06 -0.87 22.72
N GLU A 198 7.20 -1.45 22.33
CA GLU A 198 8.32 -1.70 23.23
C GLU A 198 8.92 -0.39 23.75
N LEU A 199 9.12 0.61 22.89
CA LEU A 199 9.56 1.95 23.28
C LEU A 199 8.60 2.60 24.27
N SER A 200 7.30 2.55 24.00
CA SER A 200 6.25 3.10 24.87
C SER A 200 6.25 2.43 26.24
N LYS A 201 6.42 1.11 26.28
CA LYS A 201 6.56 0.34 27.52
C LYS A 201 7.79 0.76 28.31
N ASN A 202 8.95 0.88 27.66
CA ASN A 202 10.21 1.27 28.29
C ASN A 202 10.15 2.71 28.84
N LEU A 203 9.55 3.64 28.10
CA LEU A 203 9.34 5.02 28.56
C LEU A 203 8.40 5.08 29.78
N ARG A 204 7.36 4.24 29.82
CA ARG A 204 6.48 4.15 31.00
C ARG A 204 7.24 3.63 32.22
N LEU A 205 7.97 2.54 32.08
CA LEU A 205 8.79 1.97 33.16
C LEU A 205 9.81 2.98 33.69
N ALA A 206 10.53 3.68 32.80
CA ALA A 206 11.49 4.71 33.21
C ALA A 206 10.85 5.88 33.97
N ARG A 207 9.60 6.25 33.65
CA ARG A 207 8.86 7.29 34.40
C ARG A 207 8.45 6.79 35.79
N GLU A 208 7.99 5.55 35.89
CA GLU A 208 7.62 4.91 37.16
C GLU A 208 8.85 4.78 38.10
N GLU A 209 10.00 4.37 37.56
CA GLU A 209 11.26 4.29 38.32
C GLU A 209 11.71 5.66 38.85
N ARG A 210 11.66 6.71 38.02
CA ARG A 210 11.98 8.08 38.46
C ARG A 210 11.03 8.56 39.55
N ALA A 211 9.72 8.27 39.43
CA ALA A 211 8.75 8.64 40.45
C ALA A 211 9.00 7.90 41.78
N ASN A 212 9.37 6.63 41.73
CA ASN A 212 9.70 5.84 42.91
C ASN A 212 11.02 6.30 43.56
N ALA A 213 12.04 6.61 42.77
CA ALA A 213 13.30 7.17 43.27
C ALA A 213 13.09 8.52 43.99
N ASN A 214 12.24 9.40 43.44
CA ASN A 214 11.91 10.67 44.07
C ASN A 214 11.14 10.50 45.38
N LYS A 215 10.19 9.54 45.45
CA LYS A 215 9.48 9.22 46.70
C LYS A 215 10.41 8.64 47.77
N ALA A 216 11.36 7.79 47.37
CA ALA A 216 12.38 7.25 48.28
C ALA A 216 13.32 8.34 48.82
N GLY A 217 13.74 9.28 47.96
CA GLY A 217 14.55 10.44 48.36
C GLY A 217 13.85 11.35 49.37
N ASN A 218 12.55 11.61 49.19
CA ASN A 218 11.78 12.43 50.15
C ASN A 218 11.56 11.75 51.50
N LYS A 219 11.35 10.43 51.54
CA LYS A 219 11.24 9.69 52.80
C LYS A 219 12.53 9.76 53.63
N ASN A 220 13.69 9.67 52.98
CA ASN A 220 14.98 9.78 53.67
C ASN A 220 15.28 11.20 54.18
N LYS A 221 14.76 12.25 53.52
CA LYS A 221 14.90 13.63 54.02
C LYS A 221 14.05 13.89 55.25
N ASN A 222 12.79 13.45 55.27
CA ASN A 222 11.94 13.62 56.46
C ASN A 222 12.48 12.87 57.67
N LYS A 223 13.00 11.65 57.49
CA LYS A 223 13.57 10.87 58.61
C LYS A 223 14.80 11.49 59.27
N LYS A 224 15.51 12.39 58.58
CA LYS A 224 16.74 13.01 59.08
C LYS A 224 16.50 14.36 59.75
N GLY A 225 15.30 14.92 59.63
CA GLY A 225 14.90 16.18 60.26
C GLY A 225 14.17 16.01 61.60
N ASP A 226 13.81 14.77 61.98
CA ASP A 226 13.15 14.47 63.25
C ASP A 226 14.14 14.04 64.37
N ASP A 227 15.45 13.96 64.05
CA ASP A 227 16.53 13.55 64.97
C ASP A 227 17.40 14.74 65.46
N GLU A 228 17.01 16.00 65.19
CA GLU A 228 17.61 17.24 65.75
C GLU A 228 16.63 17.96 66.69
#